data_AF-A0A7S0FGR3-F1
#
_entry.id   AF-A0A7S0FGR3-F1
#
_cell.length_a   1.000
_cell.length_b   1.000
_cell.length_c   1.000
_cell.angle_alpha   90.00
_cell.angle_beta   90.00
_cell.angle_gamma   90.00
#
_symmetry.space_group_name_H-M   'P 1'
#
loop_
_entity.id
_entity.type
_entity.pdbx_description
1 polymer ?
#
loop_
_entity_poly.entity_id
_entity_poly.type
_entity_poly.pdbx_seq_one_letter_code
_entity_poly.pdbx_strand_id
1 'polypeptide(L)'
;VLGEVKRLLHQMMVLEDGQKLEVDCILKAFGFTGSFEVDALMRTSKMFGYWPDSDFRRWVYSDSVGIDFMSIGTTSLSPLAMRVVEFPLYFLAYPKPEFRELVDGGSMHWQAPDVGNNQPAYVFSARDAMYVISLVVTCAPGLQERDYDAIKRSRQRQCHPIKTFLEEAAAEWYSYCDILANESDSHEPPAYPYTIEVLKQMVTKNESEGQKQTAGGERARTEESADGDPARAWNPYLKMCC
;
A
#
# COMPACT_ATOMS: atom_id res chain seq x y z
N VAL A 1 -27.87 -9.06 -14.42
CA VAL A 1 -27.39 -10.44 -14.15
C VAL A 1 -28.22 -11.38 -15.01
N LEU A 2 -27.59 -12.20 -15.87
CA LEU A 2 -28.32 -13.11 -16.78
C LEU A 2 -28.70 -14.44 -16.11
N GLY A 3 -27.92 -14.91 -15.14
CA GLY A 3 -28.21 -16.11 -14.35
C GLY A 3 -26.96 -16.63 -13.64
N GLU A 4 -27.11 -17.71 -12.88
CA GLU A 4 -26.00 -18.43 -12.24
C GLU A 4 -25.43 -19.50 -13.17
N VAL A 5 -24.11 -19.66 -13.14
CA VAL A 5 -23.40 -20.61 -14.00
C VAL A 5 -23.44 -22.00 -13.38
N LYS A 6 -24.08 -22.94 -14.07
CA LYS A 6 -24.13 -24.36 -13.68
C LYS A 6 -22.86 -25.10 -14.07
N ARG A 7 -22.44 -24.96 -15.34
CA ARG A 7 -21.24 -25.60 -15.89
C ARG A 7 -20.73 -24.89 -17.14
N LEU A 8 -19.46 -25.12 -17.44
CA LEU A 8 -18.79 -24.61 -18.63
C LEU A 8 -18.61 -25.74 -19.67
N LEU A 9 -18.81 -25.42 -20.94
CA LEU A 9 -18.56 -26.26 -22.10
C LEU A 9 -17.62 -25.52 -23.06
N HIS A 10 -17.10 -26.19 -24.09
CA HIS A 10 -16.28 -25.53 -25.10
C HIS A 10 -17.08 -24.42 -25.80
N GLN A 11 -16.60 -23.17 -25.70
CA GLN A 11 -17.26 -21.95 -26.23
C GLN A 11 -18.71 -21.73 -25.77
N MET A 12 -19.13 -22.37 -24.67
CA MET A 12 -20.49 -22.21 -24.16
C MET A 12 -20.53 -22.19 -22.64
N MET A 13 -21.41 -21.36 -22.09
CA MET A 13 -21.76 -21.30 -20.68
C MET A 13 -23.19 -21.82 -20.51
N VAL A 14 -23.39 -22.79 -19.62
CA VAL A 14 -24.73 -23.32 -19.31
C VAL A 14 -25.17 -22.76 -17.96
N LEU A 15 -26.30 -22.06 -17.96
CA LEU A 15 -26.91 -21.49 -16.76
C LEU A 15 -27.73 -22.55 -16.00
N GLU A 16 -28.07 -22.27 -14.75
CA GLU A 16 -28.87 -23.19 -13.91
C GLU A 16 -30.28 -23.47 -14.47
N ASP A 17 -30.88 -22.52 -15.20
CA ASP A 17 -32.16 -22.66 -15.89
C ASP A 17 -32.08 -23.50 -17.20
N GLY A 18 -30.87 -23.91 -17.58
CA GLY A 18 -30.59 -24.68 -18.79
C GLY A 18 -30.30 -23.84 -20.04
N GLN A 19 -30.40 -22.51 -19.97
CA GLN A 19 -30.01 -21.62 -21.06
C GLN A 19 -28.53 -21.81 -21.40
N LYS A 20 -28.21 -21.81 -22.69
CA LYS A 20 -26.85 -21.89 -23.20
C LYS A 20 -26.47 -20.55 -23.83
N LEU A 21 -25.33 -20.02 -23.42
CA LEU A 21 -24.76 -18.78 -23.94
C LEU A 21 -23.45 -19.12 -24.65
N GLU A 22 -23.31 -18.70 -25.89
CA GLU A 22 -22.04 -18.77 -26.63
C GLU A 22 -21.10 -17.70 -26.07
N VAL A 23 -19.87 -18.09 -25.72
CA VAL A 23 -18.89 -17.20 -25.08
C VAL A 23 -17.49 -17.46 -25.61
N ASP A 24 -16.80 -16.38 -26.02
CA ASP A 24 -15.40 -16.45 -26.46
C ASP A 24 -14.42 -16.39 -25.28
N CYS A 25 -14.78 -15.63 -24.25
CA CYS A 25 -13.95 -15.37 -23.09
C CYS A 25 -14.78 -15.35 -21.80
N ILE A 26 -14.20 -15.87 -20.72
CA ILE A 26 -14.80 -15.84 -19.38
C ILE A 26 -13.88 -15.00 -18.49
N LEU A 27 -14.36 -13.81 -18.13
CA LEU A 27 -13.68 -12.97 -17.15
C LEU A 27 -14.13 -13.35 -15.73
N LYS A 28 -13.25 -14.03 -14.99
CA LYS A 28 -13.50 -14.36 -13.58
C LYS A 28 -13.02 -13.21 -12.69
N ALA A 29 -13.94 -12.38 -12.25
CA ALA A 29 -13.69 -11.35 -11.24
C ALA A 29 -13.86 -11.95 -9.85
N PHE A 30 -12.80 -12.54 -9.31
CA PHE A 30 -12.81 -13.04 -7.93
C PHE A 30 -12.54 -11.90 -6.94
N GLY A 31 -13.27 -11.93 -5.83
CA GLY A 31 -13.01 -11.11 -4.66
C GLY A 31 -12.86 -11.99 -3.42
N PHE A 32 -12.37 -11.41 -2.34
CA PHE A 32 -12.30 -12.05 -1.04
C PHE A 32 -13.38 -11.46 -0.14
N THR A 33 -14.01 -12.29 0.67
CA THR A 33 -14.93 -11.87 1.72
C THR A 33 -14.33 -12.21 3.08
N GLY A 34 -14.62 -11.38 4.08
CA GLY A 34 -14.24 -11.69 5.47
C GLY A 34 -14.89 -12.98 5.97
N SER A 35 -14.21 -13.68 6.89
CA SER A 35 -14.79 -14.83 7.60
C SER A 35 -14.89 -14.55 9.09
N PHE A 36 -16.08 -14.75 9.68
CA PHE A 36 -16.29 -14.64 11.13
C PHE A 36 -15.46 -15.67 11.93
N GLU A 37 -14.93 -16.71 11.28
CA GLU A 37 -14.02 -17.67 11.92
C GLU A 37 -12.70 -17.01 12.35
N VAL A 38 -12.26 -15.95 11.66
CA VAL A 38 -11.07 -15.18 12.05
C VAL A 38 -11.32 -14.42 13.34
N ASP A 39 -12.50 -13.78 13.49
CA ASP A 39 -12.89 -13.14 14.75
C ASP A 39 -12.98 -14.16 15.88
N ALA A 40 -13.57 -15.34 15.63
CA ALA A 40 -13.65 -16.41 16.61
C ALA A 40 -12.27 -16.94 17.03
N LEU A 41 -11.37 -17.15 16.05
CA LEU A 41 -9.99 -17.58 16.27
C LEU A 41 -9.21 -16.56 17.11
N MET A 42 -9.35 -15.27 16.78
CA MET A 42 -8.65 -14.17 17.44
C MET A 42 -9.36 -13.71 18.73
N ARG A 43 -10.54 -14.27 19.02
CA ARG A 43 -11.44 -13.90 20.12
C ARG A 43 -11.76 -12.41 20.11
N THR A 44 -12.07 -11.88 18.93
CA THR A 44 -12.39 -10.47 18.71
C THR A 44 -13.85 -10.22 19.05
N SER A 45 -14.13 -9.41 20.07
CA SER A 45 -15.49 -8.90 20.32
C SER A 45 -15.71 -7.56 19.61
N LYS A 46 -14.68 -6.70 19.66
CA LYS A 46 -14.59 -5.45 18.92
C LYS A 46 -13.15 -5.24 18.47
N MET A 47 -12.99 -4.62 17.32
CA MET A 47 -11.72 -4.25 16.75
C MET A 47 -11.36 -2.83 17.17
N PHE A 48 -10.22 -2.64 17.84
CA PHE A 48 -9.63 -1.33 18.14
C PHE A 48 -8.51 -1.08 17.13
N GLY A 49 -8.77 -0.28 16.09
CA GLY A 49 -7.86 -0.23 14.95
C GLY A 49 -7.54 -1.64 14.44
N TYR A 50 -6.28 -2.08 14.49
CA TYR A 50 -5.87 -3.44 14.12
C TYR A 50 -5.62 -4.39 15.29
N TRP A 51 -6.05 -4.03 16.51
CA TRP A 51 -5.91 -4.84 17.72
C TRP A 51 -7.25 -5.34 18.25
N PRO A 52 -7.50 -6.67 18.29
CA PRO A 52 -8.67 -7.24 18.94
C PRO A 52 -8.77 -6.83 20.41
N ASP A 53 -9.89 -6.21 20.77
CA ASP A 53 -10.21 -5.71 22.12
C ASP A 53 -9.07 -4.89 22.77
N SER A 54 -8.38 -4.06 21.99
CA SER A 54 -7.22 -3.27 22.44
C SER A 54 -6.07 -4.07 23.07
N ASP A 55 -5.87 -5.33 22.66
CA ASP A 55 -4.71 -6.12 23.09
C ASP A 55 -3.56 -5.95 22.09
N PHE A 56 -2.51 -5.20 22.44
CA PHE A 56 -1.35 -4.95 21.56
C PHE A 56 -0.63 -6.23 21.10
N ARG A 57 -0.81 -7.35 21.81
CA ARG A 57 -0.18 -8.64 21.48
C ARG A 57 -0.95 -9.41 20.39
N ARG A 58 -2.20 -9.05 20.16
CA ARG A 58 -3.06 -9.62 19.12
C ARG A 58 -3.17 -8.61 18.00
N TRP A 59 -2.87 -9.01 16.78
CA TRP A 59 -2.97 -8.13 15.63
C TRP A 59 -3.60 -8.86 14.47
N VAL A 60 -4.55 -8.19 13.81
CA VAL A 60 -5.24 -8.71 12.63
C VAL A 60 -5.38 -7.59 11.63
N TYR A 61 -5.00 -7.87 10.40
CA TYR A 61 -5.17 -6.97 9.27
C TYR A 61 -5.86 -7.72 8.14
N SER A 62 -6.85 -7.07 7.55
CA SER A 62 -7.47 -7.44 6.29
C SER A 62 -7.25 -6.31 5.31
N ASP A 63 -7.16 -6.67 4.02
CA ASP A 63 -7.38 -5.67 2.99
C ASP A 63 -8.81 -5.13 3.11
N SER A 64 -8.98 -3.87 2.71
CA SER A 64 -10.26 -3.17 2.87
C SER A 64 -11.23 -3.56 1.77
N VAL A 65 -12.52 -3.63 2.10
CA VAL A 65 -13.54 -3.93 1.08
C VAL A 65 -13.81 -2.67 0.26
N GLY A 66 -13.72 -2.82 -1.06
CA GLY A 66 -13.98 -1.76 -2.03
C GLY A 66 -12.74 -0.95 -2.40
N ILE A 67 -12.88 -0.13 -3.44
CA ILE A 67 -11.83 0.80 -3.90
C ILE A 67 -12.35 2.21 -3.63
N ASP A 68 -11.61 2.98 -2.84
CA ASP A 68 -11.81 4.43 -2.81
C ASP A 68 -11.00 5.04 -3.96
N PHE A 69 -11.70 5.55 -4.99
CA PHE A 69 -11.07 6.18 -6.14
C PHE A 69 -10.25 7.42 -5.76
N MET A 70 -10.52 8.05 -4.62
CA MET A 70 -9.69 9.14 -4.11
C MET A 70 -8.30 8.65 -3.64
N SER A 71 -8.11 7.32 -3.56
CA SER A 71 -6.93 6.63 -3.04
C SER A 71 -6.39 5.58 -4.04
N ILE A 72 -6.31 5.90 -5.33
CA ILE A 72 -5.75 4.98 -6.37
C ILE A 72 -4.34 4.44 -6.00
N GLY A 73 -3.60 5.15 -5.14
CA GLY A 73 -2.33 4.70 -4.60
C GLY A 73 -2.37 3.41 -3.76
N THR A 74 -3.55 2.95 -3.31
CA THR A 74 -3.72 1.71 -2.52
C THR A 74 -3.98 0.46 -3.37
N THR A 75 -4.04 0.59 -4.70
CA THR A 75 -4.22 -0.56 -5.60
C THR A 75 -3.07 -1.57 -5.55
N SER A 76 -1.93 -1.18 -4.97
CA SER A 76 -0.85 -2.10 -4.62
C SER A 76 -0.87 -2.39 -3.12
N LEU A 77 -1.20 -3.65 -2.77
CA LEU A 77 -1.19 -4.12 -1.38
C LEU A 77 0.23 -4.12 -0.77
N SER A 78 1.27 -4.37 -1.59
CA SER A 78 2.61 -4.68 -1.06
C SER A 78 3.24 -3.54 -0.24
N PRO A 79 3.26 -2.27 -0.70
CA PRO A 79 3.80 -1.17 0.10
C PRO A 79 3.02 -0.94 1.40
N LEU A 80 1.70 -1.13 1.37
CA LEU A 80 0.85 -0.97 2.54
C LEU A 80 1.09 -2.09 3.56
N ALA A 81 1.11 -3.34 3.09
CA ALA A 81 1.37 -4.53 3.90
C ALA A 81 2.71 -4.41 4.64
N MET A 82 3.76 -3.94 3.97
CA MET A 82 5.06 -3.69 4.60
C MET A 82 4.96 -2.69 5.75
N ARG A 83 4.21 -1.59 5.59
CA ARG A 83 4.04 -0.57 6.64
C ARG A 83 3.19 -1.09 7.81
N VAL A 84 2.06 -1.73 7.53
CA VAL A 84 1.13 -2.14 8.60
C VAL A 84 1.68 -3.29 9.44
N VAL A 85 2.57 -4.13 8.90
CA VAL A 85 3.28 -5.17 9.66
C VAL A 85 4.24 -4.58 10.71
N GLU A 86 4.70 -3.34 10.53
CA GLU A 86 5.58 -2.70 11.51
C GLU A 86 4.82 -2.27 12.76
N PHE A 87 3.53 -1.98 12.66
CA PHE A 87 2.71 -1.55 13.80
C PHE A 87 2.70 -2.57 14.95
N PRO A 88 2.38 -3.86 14.72
CA PRO A 88 2.42 -4.84 15.80
C PRO A 88 3.84 -5.05 16.31
N LEU A 89 4.85 -5.06 15.44
CA LEU A 89 6.25 -5.22 15.87
C LEU A 89 6.69 -4.07 16.79
N TYR A 90 6.30 -2.85 16.44
CA TYR A 90 6.59 -1.65 17.21
C TYR A 90 5.93 -1.71 18.60
N PHE A 91 4.62 -1.97 18.68
CA PHE A 91 3.94 -2.03 19.98
C PHE A 91 4.26 -3.28 20.81
N LEU A 92 4.73 -4.37 20.19
CA LEU A 92 5.31 -5.50 20.92
C LEU A 92 6.64 -5.11 21.59
N ALA A 93 7.47 -4.31 20.91
CA ALA A 93 8.75 -3.83 21.45
C ALA A 93 8.58 -2.67 22.44
N TYR A 94 7.63 -1.78 22.18
CA TYR A 94 7.40 -0.53 22.91
C TYR A 94 5.92 -0.37 23.33
N PRO A 95 5.36 -1.28 24.15
CA PRO A 95 3.95 -1.23 24.51
C PRO A 95 3.57 -0.04 25.40
N LYS A 96 4.55 0.61 26.04
CA LYS A 96 4.33 1.77 26.90
C LYS A 96 5.38 2.85 26.62
N PRO A 97 5.01 4.14 26.66
CA PRO A 97 3.66 4.64 26.96
C PRO A 97 2.68 4.63 25.76
N GLU A 98 3.20 4.53 24.54
CA GLU A 98 2.45 4.93 23.33
C GLU A 98 1.20 4.12 23.04
N PHE A 99 1.23 2.78 23.17
CA PHE A 99 0.01 1.99 22.95
C PHE A 99 -1.05 2.30 23.99
N ARG A 100 -0.64 2.53 25.25
CA ARG A 100 -1.57 2.91 26.31
C ARG A 100 -2.20 4.27 26.03
N GLU A 101 -1.41 5.24 25.59
CA GLU A 101 -1.93 6.56 25.21
C GLU A 101 -2.89 6.47 24.02
N LEU A 102 -2.64 5.58 23.06
CA LEU A 102 -3.55 5.31 21.95
C LEU A 102 -4.91 4.80 22.44
N VAL A 103 -4.91 3.87 23.42
CA VAL A 103 -6.13 3.31 24.02
C VAL A 103 -6.84 4.33 24.89
N ASP A 104 -6.12 4.97 25.81
CA ASP A 104 -6.66 5.90 26.79
C ASP A 104 -7.12 7.22 26.13
N GLY A 105 -6.51 7.61 25.00
CA GLY A 105 -6.86 8.82 24.24
C GLY A 105 -8.21 8.75 23.54
N GLY A 106 -8.78 7.54 23.35
CA GLY A 106 -10.14 7.35 22.83
C GLY A 106 -10.37 7.82 21.38
N SER A 107 -9.33 8.23 20.65
CA SER A 107 -9.42 8.72 19.27
C SER A 107 -9.44 7.60 18.23
N MET A 108 -8.97 6.40 18.59
CA MET A 108 -8.93 5.27 17.67
C MET A 108 -10.33 4.75 17.34
N HIS A 109 -10.48 4.34 16.08
CA HIS A 109 -11.73 3.78 15.59
C HIS A 109 -11.99 2.38 16.20
N TRP A 110 -13.23 2.17 16.64
CA TRP A 110 -13.74 0.91 17.14
C TRP A 110 -14.79 0.34 16.20
N GLN A 111 -14.66 -0.93 15.83
CA GLN A 111 -15.61 -1.62 14.97
C GLN A 111 -16.10 -2.92 15.63
N ALA A 112 -17.41 -3.13 15.69
CA ALA A 112 -18.02 -4.40 16.08
C ALA A 112 -18.34 -5.21 14.81
N PRO A 113 -18.47 -6.56 14.90
CA PRO A 113 -18.91 -7.35 13.76
C PRO A 113 -20.32 -6.92 13.31
N ASP A 114 -20.53 -6.77 12.01
CA ASP A 114 -21.82 -6.50 11.39
C ASP A 114 -22.36 -7.79 10.74
N VAL A 115 -23.13 -8.53 11.53
CA VAL A 115 -23.76 -9.79 11.11
C VAL A 115 -24.79 -9.56 10.00
N GLY A 116 -25.43 -8.39 9.96
CA GLY A 116 -26.43 -8.06 8.94
C GLY A 116 -25.83 -7.93 7.54
N ASN A 117 -24.62 -7.37 7.46
CA ASN A 117 -23.87 -7.19 6.22
C ASN A 117 -22.81 -8.28 5.97
N ASN A 118 -22.82 -9.36 6.76
CA ASN A 118 -21.82 -10.44 6.70
C ASN A 118 -20.37 -9.91 6.76
N GLN A 119 -20.13 -8.91 7.61
CA GLN A 119 -18.85 -8.23 7.76
C GLN A 119 -18.26 -8.50 9.15
N PRO A 120 -17.18 -9.30 9.24
CA PRO A 120 -16.44 -9.50 10.49
C PRO A 120 -15.81 -8.22 11.02
N ALA A 121 -15.52 -8.18 12.32
CA ALA A 121 -14.98 -7.01 13.00
C ALA A 121 -13.60 -6.59 12.46
N TYR A 122 -12.76 -7.54 12.03
CA TYR A 122 -11.42 -7.26 11.51
C TYR A 122 -11.39 -6.68 10.08
N VAL A 123 -12.54 -6.63 9.39
CA VAL A 123 -12.63 -6.15 8.00
C VAL A 123 -13.11 -4.71 7.98
N PHE A 124 -12.22 -3.79 7.63
CA PHE A 124 -12.53 -2.36 7.55
C PHE A 124 -13.01 -1.93 6.17
N SER A 125 -13.81 -0.86 6.13
CA SER A 125 -13.99 -0.10 4.90
C SER A 125 -12.68 0.58 4.50
N ALA A 126 -12.50 0.90 3.21
CA ALA A 126 -11.29 1.59 2.74
C ALA A 126 -11.04 2.91 3.49
N ARG A 127 -12.12 3.63 3.83
CA ARG A 127 -12.05 4.88 4.58
C ARG A 127 -11.58 4.66 6.02
N ASP A 128 -12.18 3.69 6.71
CA ASP A 128 -11.86 3.44 8.12
C ASP A 128 -10.45 2.87 8.29
N ALA A 129 -10.02 2.00 7.37
CA ALA A 129 -8.64 1.50 7.34
C ALA A 129 -7.64 2.64 7.18
N MET A 130 -7.89 3.55 6.23
CA MET A 130 -7.00 4.70 6.00
C MET A 130 -6.95 5.64 7.22
N TYR A 131 -8.09 5.82 7.89
CA TYR A 131 -8.18 6.57 9.14
C TYR A 131 -7.36 5.92 10.28
N VAL A 132 -7.54 4.61 10.50
CA VAL A 132 -6.80 3.84 11.51
C VAL A 132 -5.29 3.95 11.27
N ILE A 133 -4.83 3.73 10.04
CA ILE A 133 -3.41 3.83 9.67
C ILE A 133 -2.86 5.22 9.99
N SER A 134 -3.60 6.27 9.60
CA SER A 134 -3.18 7.66 9.82
C SER A 134 -3.07 7.99 11.31
N LEU A 135 -4.03 7.51 12.12
CA LEU A 135 -3.98 7.70 13.57
C LEU A 135 -2.81 6.97 14.21
N VAL A 136 -2.56 5.70 13.86
CA VAL A 136 -1.44 4.93 14.42
C VAL A 136 -0.12 5.65 14.16
N VAL A 137 0.12 6.09 12.92
CA VAL A 137 1.35 6.80 12.57
C VAL A 137 1.44 8.15 13.28
N THR A 138 0.32 8.87 13.44
CA THR A 138 0.31 10.18 14.12
C THR A 138 0.58 10.06 15.62
N CYS A 139 0.07 9.02 16.27
CA CYS A 139 0.17 8.82 17.72
C CYS A 139 1.42 8.06 18.16
N ALA A 140 2.18 7.45 17.24
CA ALA A 140 3.42 6.72 17.54
C ALA A 140 4.60 7.32 16.76
N PRO A 141 5.28 8.35 17.31
CA PRO A 141 6.36 9.06 16.63
C PRO A 141 7.48 8.14 16.12
N GLY A 142 7.78 7.04 16.82
CA GLY A 142 8.80 6.07 16.39
C GLY A 142 8.47 5.36 15.06
N LEU A 143 7.20 5.33 14.64
CA LEU A 143 6.80 4.85 13.31
C LEU A 143 7.01 5.89 12.21
N GLN A 144 7.12 7.18 12.55
CA GLN A 144 7.32 8.26 11.56
C GLN A 144 8.79 8.40 11.14
N GLU A 145 9.73 7.95 11.96
CA GLU A 145 11.17 8.16 11.73
C GLU A 145 11.77 7.28 10.62
N ARG A 146 11.01 6.32 10.06
CA ARG A 146 11.52 5.42 9.02
C ARG A 146 11.49 6.04 7.62
N ASP A 147 12.64 5.98 6.96
CA ASP A 147 12.80 6.34 5.55
C ASP A 147 12.38 5.17 4.63
N TYR A 148 11.06 5.05 4.40
CA TYR A 148 10.54 4.08 3.43
C TYR A 148 10.93 4.42 1.97
N ASP A 149 11.23 5.69 1.70
CA ASP A 149 11.59 6.14 0.36
C ASP A 149 12.96 5.60 -0.04
N ALA A 150 13.90 5.44 0.92
CA ALA A 150 15.17 4.78 0.69
C ALA A 150 15.01 3.32 0.23
N ILE A 151 14.13 2.55 0.88
CA ILE A 151 13.88 1.14 0.52
C ILE A 151 13.26 1.05 -0.87
N LYS A 152 12.20 1.82 -1.12
CA LYS A 152 11.53 1.85 -2.44
C LYS A 152 12.52 2.24 -3.53
N ARG A 153 13.29 3.30 -3.33
CA ARG A 153 14.33 3.77 -4.25
C ARG A 153 15.38 2.69 -4.51
N SER A 154 15.88 2.05 -3.46
CA SER A 154 16.87 0.97 -3.57
C SER A 154 16.33 -0.21 -4.39
N ARG A 155 15.11 -0.67 -4.08
CA ARG A 155 14.46 -1.76 -4.81
C ARG A 155 14.20 -1.41 -6.27
N GLN A 156 13.70 -0.21 -6.56
CA GLN A 156 13.48 0.24 -7.94
C GLN A 156 14.77 0.22 -8.76
N ARG A 157 15.91 0.61 -8.16
CA ARG A 157 17.22 0.57 -8.84
C ARG A 157 17.75 -0.84 -9.05
N GLN A 158 17.50 -1.73 -8.11
CA GLN A 158 17.90 -3.13 -8.21
C GLN A 158 17.06 -3.87 -9.26
N CYS A 159 15.75 -3.64 -9.27
CA CYS A 159 14.82 -4.31 -10.18
C CYS A 159 14.85 -3.72 -11.60
N HIS A 160 15.15 -2.42 -11.74
CA HIS A 160 15.19 -1.72 -13.02
C HIS A 160 16.53 -1.01 -13.21
N PRO A 161 17.61 -1.74 -13.57
CA PRO A 161 18.87 -1.12 -13.95
C PRO A 161 18.65 -0.09 -15.05
N ILE A 162 19.25 1.09 -14.93
CA ILE A 162 19.02 2.23 -15.85
C ILE A 162 19.15 1.83 -17.33
N LYS A 163 20.12 0.97 -17.65
CA LYS A 163 20.33 0.49 -19.01
C LYS A 163 19.13 -0.33 -19.51
N THR A 164 18.72 -1.34 -18.76
CA THR A 164 17.59 -2.21 -19.10
C THR A 164 16.29 -1.42 -19.19
N PHE A 165 16.05 -0.51 -18.24
CA PHE A 165 14.90 0.39 -18.26
C PHE A 165 14.85 1.26 -19.53
N LEU A 166 15.99 1.82 -19.94
CA LEU A 166 16.08 2.63 -21.16
C LEU A 166 15.82 1.78 -22.43
N GLU A 167 16.36 0.57 -22.47
CA GLU A 167 16.15 -0.38 -23.59
C GLU A 167 14.68 -0.77 -23.71
N GLU A 168 14.02 -1.10 -22.60
CA GLU A 168 12.58 -1.43 -22.55
C GLU A 168 11.72 -0.22 -22.96
N ALA A 169 12.01 0.96 -22.43
CA ALA A 169 11.26 2.19 -22.75
C ALA A 169 11.45 2.62 -24.21
N ALA A 170 12.65 2.44 -24.77
CA ALA A 170 12.91 2.69 -26.19
C ALA A 170 12.16 1.68 -27.08
N ALA A 171 12.17 0.39 -26.71
CA ALA A 171 11.43 -0.64 -27.44
C ALA A 171 9.93 -0.37 -27.45
N GLU A 172 9.35 0.02 -26.31
CA GLU A 172 7.94 0.40 -26.20
C GLU A 172 7.61 1.66 -27.03
N TRP A 173 8.48 2.68 -27.01
CA TRP A 173 8.35 3.87 -27.83
C TRP A 173 8.25 3.55 -29.34
N TYR A 174 9.15 2.70 -29.83
CA TYR A 174 9.13 2.29 -31.23
C TYR A 174 7.92 1.41 -31.55
N SER A 175 7.49 0.55 -30.63
CA SER A 175 6.24 -0.21 -30.78
C SER A 175 5.03 0.72 -30.94
N TYR A 176 4.95 1.82 -30.19
CA TYR A 176 3.88 2.81 -30.37
C TYR A 176 3.99 3.55 -31.70
N CYS A 177 5.20 3.87 -32.14
CA CYS A 177 5.42 4.48 -33.45
C CYS A 177 4.96 3.55 -34.59
N ASP A 178 5.20 2.24 -34.48
CA ASP A 178 4.74 1.25 -35.45
C ASP A 178 3.20 1.15 -35.51
N ILE A 179 2.53 1.17 -34.35
CA ILE A 179 1.06 1.17 -34.28
C ILE A 179 0.51 2.42 -34.98
N LEU A 180 1.06 3.61 -34.69
CA LEU A 180 0.60 4.87 -35.27
C LEU A 180 0.93 5.01 -36.77
N ALA A 181 2.05 4.43 -37.23
CA ALA A 181 2.43 4.42 -38.64
C ALA A 181 1.52 3.51 -39.48
N ASN A 182 0.93 2.48 -38.88
CA ASN A 182 -0.07 1.64 -39.56
C ASN A 182 -1.42 2.34 -39.72
N GLU A 183 -1.71 3.38 -38.92
CA GLU A 183 -2.98 4.12 -38.94
C GLU A 183 -2.90 5.47 -39.69
N SER A 184 -1.71 6.02 -39.91
CA SER A 184 -1.48 7.34 -40.50
C SER A 184 -0.43 7.34 -41.61
N ASP A 185 -0.46 8.37 -42.47
CA ASP A 185 0.38 8.44 -43.67
C ASP A 185 1.87 8.61 -43.31
N SER A 186 2.60 7.49 -43.35
CA SER A 186 4.03 7.30 -43.67
C SER A 186 5.07 8.37 -43.27
N HIS A 187 5.06 8.82 -42.01
CA HIS A 187 6.20 9.54 -41.43
C HIS A 187 7.22 8.58 -40.80
N GLU A 188 8.52 8.85 -40.98
CA GLU A 188 9.57 8.13 -40.28
C GLU A 188 9.40 8.27 -38.75
N PRO A 189 9.55 7.18 -37.98
CA PRO A 189 9.34 7.22 -36.55
C PRO A 189 10.39 8.12 -35.87
N PRO A 190 10.00 9.04 -34.97
CA PRO A 190 10.95 9.88 -34.27
C PRO A 190 11.91 9.04 -33.41
N ALA A 191 13.18 9.44 -33.37
CA ALA A 191 14.17 8.80 -32.52
C ALA A 191 13.81 8.94 -31.03
N TYR A 192 14.10 7.90 -30.24
CA TYR A 192 13.86 7.94 -28.80
C TYR A 192 14.67 9.06 -28.13
N PRO A 193 14.05 9.97 -27.35
CA PRO A 193 14.68 11.23 -26.96
C PRO A 193 15.68 11.13 -25.80
N TYR A 194 15.77 9.98 -25.12
CA TYR A 194 16.62 9.83 -23.93
C TYR A 194 17.81 8.91 -24.20
N THR A 195 19.00 9.34 -23.75
CA THR A 195 20.20 8.50 -23.68
C THR A 195 20.51 8.09 -22.24
N ILE A 196 21.40 7.11 -22.07
CA ILE A 196 21.82 6.66 -20.74
C ILE A 196 22.52 7.78 -19.95
N GLU A 197 23.26 8.66 -20.63
CA GLU A 197 23.91 9.81 -20.03
C GLU A 197 22.88 10.81 -19.50
N VAL A 198 21.84 11.10 -20.29
CA VAL A 198 20.74 12.00 -19.88
C VAL A 198 20.03 11.44 -18.66
N LEU A 199 19.67 10.14 -18.66
CA LEU A 199 19.04 9.52 -17.49
C LEU A 199 19.94 9.54 -16.26
N LYS A 200 21.24 9.25 -16.39
CA LYS A 200 22.19 9.32 -15.26
C LYS A 200 22.27 10.74 -14.69
N GLN A 201 22.29 11.76 -15.54
CA GLN A 201 22.26 13.16 -15.10
C GLN A 201 20.97 13.49 -14.35
N MET A 202 19.82 13.05 -14.85
CA MET A 202 18.52 13.24 -14.19
C MET A 202 18.46 12.55 -12.82
N VAL A 203 18.93 11.30 -12.73
CA VAL A 203 18.99 10.56 -11.46
C VAL A 203 19.91 11.27 -10.46
N THR A 204 21.10 11.66 -10.89
CA THR A 204 22.07 12.38 -10.04
C THR A 204 21.52 13.72 -9.55
N LYS A 205 20.86 14.46 -10.44
CA LYS A 205 20.20 15.73 -10.09
C LYS A 205 19.12 15.51 -9.03
N ASN A 206 18.23 14.55 -9.25
CA ASN A 206 17.16 14.20 -8.32
C ASN A 206 17.70 13.75 -6.95
N GLU A 207 18.80 12.99 -6.93
CA GLU A 207 19.48 12.63 -5.68
C GLU A 207 20.01 13.85 -4.93
N SER A 208 20.69 14.75 -5.65
CA SER A 208 21.27 15.96 -5.04
C SER A 208 20.19 16.90 -4.51
N GLU A 209 19.03 16.97 -5.18
CA GLU A 209 17.88 17.77 -4.75
C GLU A 209 17.20 17.13 -3.54
N GLY A 210 17.00 15.80 -3.56
CA GLY A 210 16.46 15.07 -2.41
C GLY A 210 17.33 15.23 -1.16
N GLN A 211 18.65 15.10 -1.29
CA GLN A 211 19.58 15.31 -0.18
C GLN A 211 19.50 16.74 0.40
N LYS A 212 19.38 17.76 -0.46
CA LYS A 212 19.22 19.16 -0.03
C LYS A 212 17.90 19.37 0.72
N GLN A 213 16.81 18.75 0.27
CA GLN A 213 15.51 18.84 0.95
C GLN A 213 15.56 18.18 2.32
N THR A 214 16.14 16.98 2.44
CA THR A 214 16.29 16.30 3.73
C THR A 214 17.18 17.10 4.70
N ALA A 215 18.35 17.58 4.23
CA ALA A 215 19.25 18.39 5.05
C ALA A 215 18.66 19.75 5.46
N GLY A 216 17.86 20.37 4.58
CA GLY A 216 17.14 21.60 4.89
C GLY A 216 16.03 21.39 5.93
N GLY A 217 15.29 20.28 5.83
CA GLY A 217 14.29 19.89 6.82
C GLY A 217 14.88 19.57 8.20
N GLU A 218 16.05 18.92 8.24
CA GLU A 218 16.78 18.66 9.49
C GLU A 218 17.23 19.96 10.18
N ARG A 219 17.74 20.95 9.42
CA ARG A 219 18.09 22.26 9.99
C ARG A 219 16.89 22.98 10.57
N ALA A 220 15.76 23.01 9.84
CA ALA A 220 14.53 23.65 10.33
C ALA A 220 14.01 22.99 11.62
N ARG A 221 14.03 21.65 11.72
CA ARG A 221 13.63 20.93 12.95
C ARG A 221 14.59 21.16 14.11
N THR A 222 15.90 21.26 13.84
CA THR A 222 16.90 21.46 14.90
C THR A 222 16.75 22.85 15.53
N GLU A 223 16.49 23.87 14.70
CA GLU A 223 16.22 25.24 15.15
C GLU A 223 14.89 25.35 15.93
N GLU A 224 13.86 24.59 15.56
CA GLU A 224 12.55 24.57 16.24
C GLU A 224 12.57 23.75 17.56
N SER A 225 13.45 22.75 17.66
CA SER A 225 13.61 21.91 18.86
C SER A 225 14.50 22.51 19.96
N ALA A 226 15.18 23.63 19.68
CA ALA A 226 16.06 24.30 20.64
C ALA A 226 15.29 24.94 21.81
N ASP A 227 13.96 25.05 21.72
CA ASP A 227 13.05 25.41 22.82
C ASP A 227 12.66 24.17 23.66
N GLY A 228 13.65 23.55 24.31
CA GLY A 228 13.54 23.14 25.72
C GLY A 228 12.63 21.98 26.16
N ASP A 229 12.65 20.79 25.51
CA ASP A 229 12.25 19.55 26.20
C ASP A 229 13.33 18.44 26.09
N PRO A 230 14.09 18.17 27.17
CA PRO A 230 15.15 17.16 27.19
C PRO A 230 14.64 15.70 27.13
N ALA A 231 13.33 15.45 27.12
CA ALA A 231 12.77 14.09 27.07
C ALA A 231 12.84 13.40 25.69
N ARG A 232 13.21 14.12 24.61
CA ARG A 232 13.30 13.59 23.23
C ARG A 232 14.68 13.02 22.83
N ALA A 233 15.50 12.61 23.80
CA ALA A 233 16.83 12.08 23.50
C ALA A 233 16.76 10.72 22.74
N TRP A 234 17.16 10.78 21.47
CA TRP A 234 17.51 9.73 20.50
C TRP A 234 17.72 8.30 21.05
N ASN A 235 17.04 7.31 20.44
CA ASN A 235 17.14 5.88 20.79
C ASN A 235 18.20 5.14 19.94
N PRO A 236 19.30 4.66 20.53
CA PRO A 236 20.41 4.02 19.81
C PRO A 236 20.11 2.62 19.23
N TYR A 237 18.97 2.00 19.54
CA TYR A 237 18.66 0.62 19.11
C TYR A 237 18.09 0.51 17.69
N LEU A 238 17.72 1.61 17.04
CA LEU A 238 17.21 1.61 15.66
C LEU A 238 18.29 1.23 14.61
N LYS A 239 19.57 1.16 14.99
CA LYS A 239 20.67 0.78 14.08
C LYS A 239 20.89 -0.72 13.93
N MET A 240 20.25 -1.58 14.74
CA MET A 240 20.52 -3.03 14.75
C MET A 240 19.63 -3.87 13.82
N CYS A 241 18.66 -3.27 13.13
CA CYS A 241 17.71 -4.01 12.29
C CYS A 241 17.82 -3.70 10.77
N CYS A 242 18.97 -3.21 10.30
CA CYS A 242 19.28 -3.06 8.87
C CYS A 242 20.42 -3.98 8.45
#